data_AF-A0A0V0R106-F1
#
_entry.id   AF-A0A0V0R106-F1
#
_cell.length_a   1.000
_cell.length_b   1.000
_cell.length_c   1.000
_cell.angle_alpha   90.00
_cell.angle_beta   90.00
_cell.angle_gamma   90.00
#
_symmetry.space_group_name_H-M   'P 1'
#
loop_
_entity.id
_entity.type
_entity.pdbx_description
1 polymer ?
#
loop_
_entity_poly.entity_id
_entity_poly.type
_entity_poly.pdbx_seq_one_letter_code
_entity_poly.pdbx_strand_id
1 'polypeptide(L)'
;MSDESSMYISNGIKELKNLINLNLKLSSNQISDQGAKYISEGIKKLKNLTNLNLDLSVNRISDQGAEYISEGIKESKNLTDLNLNFKYCKISEQFAKHISDITQGWEIFNNQVMSQ
;
A
#
# COMPACT_ATOMS: atom_id res chain seq x y z
N MET A 1 0.45 -12.02 10.66
CA MET A 1 -0.33 -12.66 9.57
C MET A 1 0.60 -13.46 8.67
N SER A 2 0.07 -14.38 7.86
CA SER A 2 0.77 -14.92 6.69
C SER A 2 0.33 -14.17 5.42
N ASP A 3 1.01 -14.36 4.29
CA ASP A 3 0.56 -13.83 3.00
C ASP A 3 -0.82 -14.37 2.60
N GLU A 4 -1.18 -15.57 3.07
CA GLU A 4 -2.50 -16.16 2.90
C GLU A 4 -3.59 -15.31 3.60
N SER A 5 -3.31 -14.76 4.79
CA SER A 5 -4.24 -13.81 5.42
C SER A 5 -4.42 -12.54 4.57
N SER A 6 -3.34 -12.06 3.93
CA SER A 6 -3.40 -10.91 3.01
C SER A 6 -4.23 -11.23 1.75
N MET A 7 -4.17 -12.47 1.26
CA MET A 7 -5.03 -12.96 0.17
C MET A 7 -6.51 -12.93 0.57
N TYR A 8 -6.87 -13.38 1.78
CA TYR A 8 -8.26 -13.32 2.25
C TYR A 8 -8.76 -11.88 2.40
N ILE A 9 -7.93 -10.98 2.94
CA ILE A 9 -8.25 -9.55 3.02
C ILE A 9 -8.52 -8.98 1.62
N SER A 10 -7.63 -9.24 0.66
CA SER A 10 -7.80 -8.81 -0.73
C SER A 10 -9.10 -9.32 -1.36
N ASN A 11 -9.41 -10.60 -1.14
CA ASN A 11 -10.64 -11.21 -1.61
C ASN A 11 -11.90 -10.60 -0.99
N GLY A 12 -11.85 -10.16 0.25
CA GLY A 12 -12.96 -9.42 0.87
C GLY A 12 -13.08 -8.01 0.31
N ILE A 13 -11.96 -7.28 0.21
CA ILE A 13 -11.93 -5.88 -0.23
C ILE A 13 -12.44 -5.75 -1.67
N LYS A 14 -12.04 -6.62 -2.59
CA LYS A 14 -12.42 -6.50 -4.02
C LYS A 14 -13.92 -6.56 -4.28
N GLU A 15 -14.71 -7.13 -3.35
CA GLU A 15 -16.17 -7.19 -3.45
C GLU A 15 -16.85 -5.88 -3.04
N LEU A 16 -16.14 -4.97 -2.35
CA LEU A 16 -16.65 -3.70 -1.86
C LEU A 16 -16.63 -2.60 -2.95
N LYS A 17 -17.27 -2.85 -4.09
CA LYS A 17 -17.18 -2.00 -5.31
C LYS A 17 -17.62 -0.54 -5.14
N ASN A 18 -18.43 -0.26 -4.11
CA ASN A 18 -18.93 1.08 -3.79
C ASN A 18 -18.16 1.75 -2.64
N LEU A 19 -17.04 1.16 -2.19
CA LEU A 19 -16.26 1.69 -1.10
C LEU A 19 -15.58 3.01 -1.52
N ILE A 20 -15.86 4.06 -0.75
CA ILE A 20 -15.28 5.40 -0.94
C ILE A 20 -14.05 5.60 -0.05
N ASN A 21 -14.07 5.00 1.15
CA ASN A 21 -13.03 5.14 2.16
C ASN A 21 -12.51 3.77 2.57
N LEU A 22 -11.20 3.57 2.51
CA LEU A 22 -10.54 2.36 3.00
C LEU A 22 -9.45 2.75 4.00
N ASN A 23 -9.56 2.20 5.21
CA ASN A 23 -8.52 2.30 6.24
C ASN A 23 -8.10 0.89 6.63
N LEU A 24 -6.87 0.52 6.26
CA LEU A 24 -6.34 -0.82 6.43
C LEU A 24 -5.04 -0.76 7.25
N LYS A 25 -5.16 -1.15 8.52
CA LYS A 25 -4.04 -1.17 9.47
C LYS A 25 -3.46 -2.56 9.59
N LEU A 26 -2.31 -2.77 8.95
CA LEU A 26 -1.65 -4.06 8.84
C LEU A 26 -0.21 -4.01 9.37
N SER A 27 0.10 -3.07 10.25
CA SER A 27 1.42 -3.00 10.89
C SER A 27 1.78 -4.32 11.58
N SER A 28 3.08 -4.66 11.58
CA SER A 28 3.64 -5.77 12.38
C SER A 28 3.08 -7.15 12.04
N ASN A 29 2.80 -7.41 10.77
CA ASN A 29 2.09 -8.61 10.32
C ASN A 29 2.92 -9.62 9.53
N GLN A 30 4.23 -9.42 9.38
CA GLN A 30 5.11 -10.28 8.58
C GLN A 30 4.69 -10.43 7.10
N ILE A 31 3.93 -9.47 6.58
CA ILE A 31 3.53 -9.42 5.16
C ILE A 31 4.79 -9.35 4.30
N SER A 32 4.89 -10.25 3.32
CA SER A 32 5.97 -10.24 2.33
C SER A 32 5.57 -9.47 1.07
N ASP A 33 6.43 -9.44 0.07
CA ASP A 33 6.12 -8.89 -1.25
C ASP A 33 4.91 -9.59 -1.90
N GLN A 34 4.74 -10.89 -1.65
CA GLN A 34 3.60 -11.64 -2.16
C GLN A 34 2.28 -11.22 -1.47
N GLY A 35 2.31 -10.98 -0.16
CA GLY A 35 1.16 -10.43 0.55
C GLY A 35 0.82 -9.01 0.10
N ALA A 36 1.85 -8.16 -0.12
CA ALA A 36 1.67 -6.82 -0.68
C ALA A 36 1.04 -6.85 -2.09
N LYS A 37 1.45 -7.81 -2.94
CA LYS A 37 0.83 -8.05 -4.24
C LYS A 37 -0.67 -8.33 -4.12
N TYR A 38 -1.07 -9.23 -3.23
CA TYR A 38 -2.50 -9.51 -3.02
C TYR A 38 -3.27 -8.27 -2.59
N ILE A 39 -2.74 -7.50 -1.63
CA ILE A 39 -3.39 -6.27 -1.16
C ILE A 39 -3.56 -5.28 -2.32
N SER A 40 -2.53 -5.10 -3.14
CA SER A 40 -2.59 -4.27 -4.35
C SER A 40 -3.70 -4.71 -5.30
N GLU A 41 -3.80 -6.00 -5.62
CA GLU A 41 -4.83 -6.56 -6.50
C GLU A 41 -6.25 -6.28 -5.99
N GLY A 42 -6.45 -6.27 -4.66
CA GLY A 42 -7.72 -5.91 -4.04
C GLY A 42 -8.05 -4.43 -4.20
N ILE A 43 -7.08 -3.56 -3.90
CA ILE A 43 -7.22 -2.10 -4.03
C ILE A 43 -7.54 -1.71 -5.48
N LYS A 44 -6.88 -2.32 -6.48
CA LYS A 44 -7.13 -2.07 -7.91
C LYS A 44 -8.59 -2.23 -8.32
N LYS A 45 -9.38 -3.04 -7.60
CA LYS A 45 -10.80 -3.29 -7.91
C LYS A 45 -11.74 -2.23 -7.34
N LEU A 46 -11.28 -1.40 -6.42
CA LEU A 46 -12.08 -0.34 -5.79
C LEU A 46 -12.13 0.92 -6.66
N LYS A 47 -12.94 0.89 -7.73
CA LYS A 47 -12.98 1.99 -8.71
C LYS A 47 -13.55 3.32 -8.19
N ASN A 48 -14.28 3.29 -7.07
CA ASN A 48 -14.87 4.48 -6.46
C ASN A 48 -14.09 5.00 -5.25
N LEU A 49 -12.93 4.40 -4.94
CA LEU A 49 -12.15 4.79 -3.78
C LEU A 49 -11.59 6.19 -3.95
N THR A 50 -11.90 7.08 -3.01
CA THR A 50 -11.37 8.44 -2.97
C THR A 50 -10.32 8.61 -1.87
N ASN A 51 -10.46 7.86 -0.77
CA ASN A 51 -9.61 7.99 0.40
C ASN A 51 -9.03 6.63 0.80
N LEU A 52 -7.69 6.54 0.83
CA LEU A 52 -6.95 5.34 1.21
C LEU A 52 -5.97 5.65 2.33
N ASN A 53 -6.14 4.99 3.47
CA ASN A 53 -5.13 4.90 4.51
C ASN A 53 -4.64 3.45 4.61
N LEU A 54 -3.37 3.22 4.29
CA LEU A 54 -2.76 1.90 4.27
C LEU A 54 -1.49 1.90 5.13
N ASP A 55 -1.59 1.28 6.30
CA ASP A 55 -0.45 1.12 7.21
C ASP A 55 0.13 -0.29 7.08
N LEU A 56 1.27 -0.38 6.40
CA LEU A 56 2.05 -1.59 6.18
C LEU A 56 3.37 -1.58 6.95
N SER A 57 3.52 -0.73 7.97
CA SER A 57 4.76 -0.63 8.72
C SER A 57 5.15 -1.94 9.44
N VAL A 58 6.44 -2.12 9.73
CA VAL A 58 6.97 -3.30 10.44
C VAL A 58 6.60 -4.62 9.74
N ASN A 59 6.71 -4.66 8.41
CA ASN A 59 6.49 -5.87 7.61
C ASN A 59 7.76 -6.27 6.85
N ARG A 60 7.73 -7.41 6.15
CA ARG A 60 8.85 -7.96 5.37
C ARG A 60 8.75 -7.57 3.89
N ILE A 61 8.21 -6.38 3.62
CA ILE A 61 8.03 -5.82 2.28
C ILE A 61 9.35 -5.20 1.83
N SER A 62 9.81 -5.58 0.65
CA SER A 62 10.95 -4.99 -0.07
C SER A 62 10.50 -3.97 -1.11
N ASP A 63 11.44 -3.45 -1.89
CA ASP A 63 11.17 -2.57 -3.04
C ASP A 63 10.13 -3.19 -3.98
N GLN A 64 10.22 -4.48 -4.27
CA GLN A 64 9.30 -5.17 -5.17
C GLN A 64 7.86 -5.18 -4.63
N GLY A 65 7.67 -5.46 -3.34
CA GLY A 65 6.33 -5.44 -2.74
C GLY A 65 5.74 -4.04 -2.68
N ALA A 66 6.58 -3.03 -2.41
CA ALA A 66 6.17 -1.64 -2.43
C ALA A 66 5.83 -1.15 -3.84
N GLU A 67 6.52 -1.64 -4.87
CA GLU A 67 6.18 -1.42 -6.28
C GLU A 67 4.77 -1.90 -6.60
N TYR A 68 4.42 -3.13 -6.21
CA TYR A 68 3.07 -3.66 -6.42
C TYR A 68 1.99 -2.77 -5.81
N ILE A 69 2.17 -2.31 -4.57
CA ILE A 69 1.22 -1.41 -3.92
C ILE A 69 1.10 -0.09 -4.70
N SER A 70 2.23 0.46 -5.13
CA SER A 70 2.29 1.75 -5.85
C SER A 70 1.59 1.68 -7.20
N GLU A 71 1.79 0.59 -7.96
CA GLU A 71 1.05 0.33 -9.20
C GLU A 71 -0.46 0.18 -8.95
N GLY A 72 -0.84 -0.48 -7.85
CA GLY A 72 -2.23 -0.64 -7.42
C GLY A 72 -2.94 0.68 -7.20
N ILE A 73 -2.27 1.57 -6.47
CA ILE A 73 -2.73 2.91 -6.18
C ILE A 73 -2.84 3.74 -7.46
N LYS A 74 -1.85 3.67 -8.36
CA LYS A 74 -1.86 4.41 -9.64
C LYS A 74 -3.05 4.07 -10.53
N GLU A 75 -3.62 2.87 -10.43
CA GLU A 75 -4.83 2.48 -11.16
C GLU A 75 -6.13 3.03 -10.54
N SER A 76 -6.10 3.53 -9.30
CA SER A 76 -7.23 4.13 -8.59
C SER A 76 -7.40 5.60 -8.97
N LYS A 77 -7.97 5.84 -10.16
CA LYS A 77 -8.08 7.18 -10.78
C LYS A 77 -8.89 8.22 -10.00
N ASN A 78 -9.73 7.79 -9.06
CA ASN A 78 -10.58 8.67 -8.26
C ASN A 78 -9.99 9.00 -6.88
N LEU A 79 -8.80 8.44 -6.57
CA LEU A 79 -8.17 8.63 -5.28
C LEU A 79 -7.66 10.08 -5.17
N THR A 80 -8.12 10.78 -4.14
CA THR A 80 -7.79 12.18 -3.84
C THR A 80 -6.94 12.30 -2.59
N ASP A 81 -7.14 11.39 -1.62
CA ASP A 81 -6.39 11.34 -0.38
C ASP A 81 -5.73 9.97 -0.19
N LEU A 82 -4.40 9.98 -0.08
CA LEU A 82 -3.59 8.81 0.24
C LEU A 82 -2.75 9.05 1.48
N ASN A 83 -2.79 8.10 2.40
CA ASN A 83 -1.75 7.92 3.42
C ASN A 83 -1.19 6.51 3.28
N LEU A 84 0.12 6.42 3.04
CA LEU A 84 0.84 5.16 2.89
C LEU A 84 2.02 5.10 3.85
N ASN A 85 2.03 4.10 4.73
CA ASN A 85 3.08 3.92 5.72
C ASN A 85 3.81 2.60 5.52
N PHE A 86 5.10 2.68 5.26
CA PHE A 86 6.00 1.54 5.09
C PHE A 86 7.17 1.60 6.08
N LYS A 87 7.09 2.41 7.16
CA LYS A 87 8.13 2.48 8.18
C LYS A 87 8.55 1.09 8.66
N TYR A 88 9.85 0.88 8.83
CA TYR A 88 10.44 -0.41 9.23
C TYR A 88 10.19 -1.59 8.27
N CYS A 89 9.81 -1.34 7.01
CA CYS A 89 9.94 -2.31 5.92
C CYS A 89 11.35 -2.30 5.31
N LYS A 90 11.64 -3.25 4.43
CA LYS A 90 12.93 -3.43 3.75
C LYS A 90 12.99 -2.65 2.43
N ILE A 91 12.52 -1.40 2.44
CA ILE A 91 12.53 -0.52 1.26
C ILE A 91 13.85 0.26 1.23
N SER A 92 14.52 0.25 0.08
CA SER A 92 15.74 1.02 -0.14
C SER A 92 15.44 2.52 -0.24
N GLU A 93 16.42 3.34 0.13
CA GLU A 93 16.29 4.81 0.03
C GLU A 93 15.99 5.26 -1.40
N GLN A 94 16.67 4.65 -2.37
CA GLN A 94 16.49 4.96 -3.80
C GLN A 94 15.05 4.67 -4.23
N PHE A 95 14.51 3.51 -3.81
CA PHE A 95 13.15 3.15 -4.17
C PHE A 95 12.12 4.01 -3.43
N ALA A 96 12.35 4.36 -2.17
CA ALA A 96 11.46 5.28 -1.45
C ALA A 96 11.30 6.63 -2.16
N LYS A 97 12.38 7.17 -2.76
CA LYS A 97 12.32 8.37 -3.62
C LYS A 97 11.58 8.12 -4.93
N HIS A 98 11.72 6.93 -5.50
CA HIS A 98 10.99 6.55 -6.72
C HIS A 98 9.48 6.42 -6.48
N ILE A 99 9.04 5.89 -5.32
CA ILE A 99 7.62 5.77 -5.02
C ILE A 99 6.94 7.15 -4.93
N SER A 100 7.60 8.18 -4.36
CA SER A 100 7.01 9.53 -4.31
C SER A 100 6.71 10.11 -5.70
N ASP A 101 7.51 9.75 -6.70
CA ASP A 101 7.26 10.13 -8.10
C ASP A 101 6.06 9.36 -8.68
N ILE A 102 5.89 8.08 -8.30
CA ILE A 102 4.78 7.23 -8.75
C ILE A 102 3.44 7.67 -8.13
N THR A 103 3.43 8.10 -6.88
CA THR A 103 2.22 8.50 -6.13
C THR A 103 1.85 9.97 -6.30
N GLN A 104 2.37 10.65 -7.33
CA GLN A 104 2.06 12.04 -7.66
C GLN A 104 2.28 13.03 -6.49
N GLY A 105 3.28 12.77 -5.65
CA GLY A 105 3.65 13.66 -4.54
C GLY A 105 2.89 13.43 -3.22
N TRP A 106 2.09 12.37 -3.09
CA TRP A 106 1.47 12.02 -1.81
C TRP A 106 2.47 11.64 -0.72
N GLU A 107 2.17 12.00 0.54
CA GLU A 107 3.01 11.70 1.70
C GLU A 107 3.15 10.19 1.90
N ILE A 108 4.37 9.68 1.71
CA ILE A 108 4.74 8.32 2.03
C ILE A 108 5.66 8.34 3.25
N PHE A 109 5.17 7.77 4.33
CA PHE A 109 5.95 7.65 5.55
C PHE A 109 6.87 6.44 5.44
N ASN A 110 8.11 6.70 5.03
CA ASN A 110 9.21 5.76 5.05
C ASN A 110 10.32 6.27 5.97
N ASN A 111 11.09 5.37 6.58
CA ASN A 111 12.07 5.66 7.64
C ASN A 111 13.24 6.58 7.24
N GLN A 112 13.25 7.19 6.06
CA GLN A 112 14.29 8.12 5.64
C GLN A 112 13.81 9.43 4.99
N VAL A 113 12.49 9.68 4.94
CA VAL A 113 11.97 11.00 4.56
C VAL A 113 11.40 11.69 5.80
N MET A 114 12.25 11.91 6.79
CA MET A 114 12.11 13.07 7.66
C MET A 114 13.37 13.91 7.44
N SER A 115 13.16 15.03 6.76
CA SER A 115 13.95 16.27 6.77
C SER A 115 15.29 16.24 7.53
N GLN A 116 16.36 16.53 6.81
CA GLN A 116 17.06 17.80 7.06
C GLN A 116 16.76 18.74 5.91
#